data_AF-C6PTX0-F1
#
_entry.id   AF-C6PTX0-F1
#
_cell.length_a   1.000
_cell.length_b   1.000
_cell.length_c   1.000
_cell.angle_alpha   90.00
_cell.angle_beta   90.00
_cell.angle_gamma   90.00
#
_symmetry.space_group_name_H-M   'P 1'
#
loop_
_entity.id
_entity.type
_entity.pdbx_description
1 polymer ?
#
loop_
_entity_poly.entity_id
_entity_poly.type
_entity_poly.pdbx_seq_one_letter_code
_entity_poly.pdbx_strand_id
1 'polypeptide(L)'
;MFNIRQGGLAIHGGILFGLTTAFIYTRYKKINFLELADIAAPSIVLGQAIGRWGNFFNGEAHGGMVSYEFIKHFPLFIQKGMYIDGSYYHPTFLYESIWNLCVCLILVYLLRRVLKNGTVILAYVGLYSLGRFFIEGLRTDSLMFYGIRMAQLVSIGGMVFSIIFLLLIYRKCYLKKLI
;
A
#
# COMPACT_ATOMS: atom_id res chain seq x y z
N MET A 1 -32.24 -10.60 -3.36
CA MET A 1 -31.02 -11.28 -2.89
C MET A 1 -29.83 -10.44 -3.35
N PHE A 2 -28.98 -9.94 -2.45
CA PHE A 2 -27.82 -9.12 -2.84
C PHE A 2 -26.82 -10.00 -3.60
N ASN A 3 -26.50 -9.64 -4.85
CA ASN A 3 -25.59 -10.42 -5.68
C ASN A 3 -24.14 -9.97 -5.46
N ILE A 4 -23.46 -10.62 -4.51
CA ILE A 4 -22.07 -10.31 -4.13
C ILE A 4 -21.02 -11.08 -4.94
N ARG A 5 -21.44 -11.91 -5.91
CA ARG A 5 -20.56 -12.85 -6.65
C ARG A 5 -20.13 -12.33 -8.02
N GLN A 6 -20.72 -11.24 -8.51
CA GLN A 6 -20.41 -10.66 -9.82
C GLN A 6 -19.14 -9.79 -9.82
N GLY A 7 -18.42 -9.70 -8.70
CA GLY A 7 -17.27 -8.78 -8.58
C GLY A 7 -17.72 -7.33 -8.37
N GLY A 8 -16.83 -6.36 -8.60
CA GLY A 8 -17.15 -4.93 -8.48
C GLY A 8 -17.23 -4.39 -7.05
N LEU A 9 -16.67 -5.11 -6.06
CA LEU A 9 -16.59 -4.62 -4.69
C LEU A 9 -15.62 -3.43 -4.62
N ALA A 10 -16.17 -2.22 -4.43
CA ALA A 10 -15.37 -1.02 -4.30
C ALA A 10 -14.56 -1.04 -2.99
N ILE A 11 -13.23 -0.95 -3.11
CA ILE A 11 -12.31 -0.87 -1.96
C ILE A 11 -12.65 0.29 -1.01
N HIS A 12 -13.23 1.37 -1.55
CA HIS A 12 -13.66 2.53 -0.78
C HIS A 12 -14.68 2.20 0.31
N GLY A 13 -15.60 1.25 0.05
CA GLY A 13 -16.55 0.78 1.06
C GLY A 13 -15.83 0.08 2.22
N GLY A 14 -14.89 -0.81 1.90
CA GLY A 14 -14.08 -1.50 2.91
C GLY A 14 -13.25 -0.53 3.76
N ILE A 15 -12.64 0.49 3.14
CA ILE A 15 -11.88 1.53 3.84
C ILE A 15 -12.80 2.34 4.76
N LEU A 16 -13.95 2.80 4.25
CA LEU A 16 -14.88 3.63 5.02
C LEU A 16 -15.40 2.88 6.25
N PHE A 17 -15.99 1.70 6.05
CA PHE A 17 -16.53 0.91 7.16
C PHE A 17 -15.45 0.40 8.10
N GLY A 18 -14.26 0.05 7.59
CA GLY A 18 -13.12 -0.34 8.41
C GLY A 18 -12.65 0.78 9.35
N LEU A 19 -12.44 1.99 8.81
CA LEU A 19 -12.03 3.15 9.59
C LEU A 19 -13.10 3.60 10.59
N THR A 20 -14.36 3.68 10.15
CA THR A 20 -15.49 4.06 11.02
C THR A 20 -15.64 3.07 12.17
N THR A 21 -15.55 1.77 11.90
CA THR A 21 -15.65 0.73 12.93
C THR A 21 -14.48 0.84 13.92
N ALA A 22 -13.24 0.97 13.44
CA ALA A 22 -12.07 1.14 14.30
C ALA A 22 -12.18 2.40 15.18
N PHE A 23 -12.70 3.50 14.64
CA PHE A 23 -12.92 4.73 15.39
C PHE A 23 -13.99 4.55 16.47
N ILE A 24 -15.15 3.98 16.15
CA ILE A 24 -16.21 3.74 17.14
C ILE A 24 -15.72 2.79 18.24
N TYR A 25 -15.02 1.72 17.86
CA TYR A 25 -14.48 0.73 18.78
C TYR A 25 -13.47 1.33 19.77
N THR A 26 -12.53 2.14 19.27
CA THR A 26 -11.50 2.79 20.11
C THR A 26 -12.13 3.79 21.08
N ARG A 27 -13.17 4.51 20.68
CA ARG A 27 -13.95 5.38 21.57
C ARG A 27 -14.69 4.60 22.65
N TYR A 28 -15.34 3.50 22.28
CA TYR A 28 -16.07 2.65 23.23
C TYR A 28 -15.13 2.01 24.26
N LYS A 29 -13.96 1.53 23.82
CA LYS A 29 -12.96 0.89 24.69
C LYS A 29 -11.99 1.86 25.37
N LYS A 30 -12.08 3.17 25.10
CA LYS A 30 -11.16 4.21 25.61
C LYS A 30 -9.68 3.92 25.27
N ILE A 31 -9.43 3.35 24.09
CA ILE A 31 -8.08 3.05 23.57
C ILE A 31 -7.66 4.18 22.63
N ASN A 32 -6.35 4.45 22.55
CA ASN A 32 -5.84 5.41 21.58
C ASN A 32 -5.98 4.88 20.15
N PHE A 33 -6.66 5.64 19.28
CA PHE A 33 -6.87 5.24 17.89
C PHE A 33 -5.57 5.06 17.09
N LEU A 34 -4.57 5.92 17.31
CA LEU A 34 -3.28 5.83 16.62
C LEU A 34 -2.48 4.61 17.05
N GLU A 35 -2.61 4.18 18.30
CA GLU A 35 -1.99 2.94 18.79
C GLU A 35 -2.60 1.71 18.09
N LEU A 36 -3.94 1.66 17.99
CA LEU A 36 -4.59 0.61 17.22
C LEU A 36 -4.18 0.64 15.74
N ALA A 37 -4.06 1.83 15.15
CA ALA A 37 -3.63 1.99 13.77
C ALA A 37 -2.19 1.53 13.54
N ASP A 38 -1.27 1.83 14.48
CA ASP A 38 0.11 1.36 14.45
C ASP A 38 0.20 -0.17 14.47
N ILE A 39 -0.62 -0.81 15.31
CA ILE A 39 -0.70 -2.28 15.41
C ILE A 39 -1.29 -2.89 14.12
N ALA A 40 -2.27 -2.22 13.51
CA ALA A 40 -2.93 -2.70 12.30
C ALA A 40 -2.08 -2.53 11.02
N ALA A 41 -1.21 -1.51 10.96
CA ALA A 41 -0.49 -1.13 9.75
C ALA A 41 0.31 -2.27 9.09
N PRO A 42 1.09 -3.10 9.81
CA PRO A 42 1.78 -4.24 9.21
C PRO A 42 0.82 -5.25 8.55
N SER A 43 -0.32 -5.54 9.20
CA SER A 43 -1.32 -6.46 8.69
C SER A 43 -2.02 -5.93 7.43
N ILE A 44 -2.25 -4.60 7.37
CA ILE A 44 -2.84 -3.94 6.19
C ILE A 44 -1.92 -4.11 4.98
N VAL A 45 -0.63 -3.77 5.12
CA VAL A 45 0.31 -3.85 3.99
C VAL A 45 0.61 -5.30 3.60
N LEU A 46 0.57 -6.24 4.54
CA LEU A 46 0.63 -7.67 4.22
C LEU A 46 -0.58 -8.12 3.39
N GLY A 47 -1.79 -7.69 3.78
CA GLY A 47 -2.99 -7.93 2.99
C GLY A 47 -2.88 -7.38 1.56
N GLN A 48 -2.26 -6.20 1.40
CA GLN A 48 -1.98 -5.63 0.09
C GLN A 48 -0.96 -6.46 -0.69
N ALA A 49 0.13 -6.92 -0.06
CA ALA A 49 1.12 -7.79 -0.70
C ALA A 49 0.50 -9.07 -1.28
N ILE A 50 -0.41 -9.69 -0.52
CA ILE A 50 -1.14 -10.90 -0.94
C ILE A 50 -2.15 -10.55 -2.02
N GLY A 51 -2.92 -9.47 -1.85
CA GLY A 51 -3.94 -9.04 -2.80
C GLY A 51 -3.40 -8.78 -4.21
N ARG A 52 -2.13 -8.36 -4.34
CA ARG A 52 -1.48 -8.18 -5.66
C ARG A 52 -1.41 -9.45 -6.48
N TRP A 53 -1.37 -10.62 -5.86
CA TRP A 53 -1.41 -11.89 -6.60
C TRP A 53 -2.75 -12.11 -7.29
N GLY A 54 -3.85 -11.53 -6.79
CA GLY A 54 -5.12 -11.50 -7.51
C GLY A 54 -5.00 -10.83 -8.88
N ASN A 55 -4.22 -9.75 -8.98
CA ASN A 55 -3.97 -9.07 -10.26
C ASN A 55 -3.23 -9.98 -11.26
N PHE A 56 -2.26 -10.77 -10.77
CA PHE A 56 -1.55 -11.75 -11.59
C PHE A 56 -2.49 -12.83 -12.15
N PHE A 57 -3.36 -13.39 -11.30
CA PHE A 57 -4.32 -14.41 -11.74
C PHE A 57 -5.41 -13.85 -12.66
N ASN A 58 -5.75 -12.58 -12.52
CA ASN A 58 -6.72 -11.89 -13.38
C ASN A 58 -6.10 -11.37 -14.69
N GLY A 59 -4.78 -11.36 -14.83
CA GLY A 59 -4.09 -10.76 -15.98
C GLY A 59 -4.26 -9.24 -16.08
N GLU A 60 -4.50 -8.55 -14.97
CA GLU A 60 -4.75 -7.11 -14.93
C GLU A 60 -3.61 -6.35 -14.25
N ALA A 61 -3.63 -5.01 -14.34
CA ALA A 61 -2.73 -4.15 -13.56
C ALA A 61 -1.23 -4.37 -13.80
N HIS A 62 -0.86 -4.98 -14.92
CA HIS A 62 0.52 -5.21 -15.35
C HIS A 62 1.19 -3.90 -15.82
N GLY A 63 2.52 -3.94 -15.97
CA GLY A 63 3.28 -2.79 -16.49
C GLY A 63 3.27 -2.74 -18.02
N GLY A 64 4.16 -1.94 -18.59
CA GLY A 64 4.40 -1.87 -20.04
C GLY A 64 4.94 -3.17 -20.65
N MET A 65 4.89 -3.25 -21.99
CA MET A 65 5.41 -4.39 -22.74
C MET A 65 6.92 -4.55 -22.55
N VAL A 66 7.38 -5.80 -22.51
CA VAL A 66 8.79 -6.18 -22.36
C VAL A 66 9.18 -7.24 -23.38
N SER A 67 10.47 -7.33 -23.66
CA SER A 67 11.01 -8.39 -24.51
C SER A 67 11.02 -9.74 -23.80
N TYR A 68 11.07 -10.82 -24.59
CA TYR A 68 11.30 -12.16 -24.04
C TYR A 68 12.64 -12.25 -23.28
N GLU A 69 13.67 -11.55 -23.76
CA GLU A 69 14.98 -11.49 -23.11
C GLU A 69 14.91 -10.93 -21.68
N PHE A 70 13.95 -10.05 -21.40
CA PHE A 70 13.68 -9.59 -20.04
C PHE A 70 12.94 -10.65 -19.22
N ILE A 71 11.81 -11.14 -19.73
CA ILE A 71 10.89 -11.99 -18.96
C ILE A 71 11.48 -13.37 -18.62
N LYS A 72 12.42 -13.88 -19.42
CA LYS A 72 13.03 -15.21 -19.22
C LYS A 72 13.78 -15.36 -17.89
N HIS A 73 14.12 -14.26 -17.22
CA HIS A 73 14.75 -14.26 -15.89
C HIS A 73 13.76 -14.58 -14.76
N PHE A 74 12.45 -14.53 -15.01
CA PHE A 74 11.43 -14.88 -14.03
C PHE A 74 11.08 -16.37 -14.09
N PRO A 75 10.54 -16.97 -13.02
CA PRO A 75 10.02 -18.34 -13.06
C PRO A 75 8.98 -18.55 -14.17
N LEU A 76 8.95 -19.75 -14.75
CA LEU A 76 8.11 -20.08 -15.90
C LEU A 76 6.62 -19.74 -15.71
N PHE A 77 6.10 -19.90 -14.49
CA PHE A 77 4.70 -19.56 -14.21
C PHE A 77 4.42 -18.05 -14.34
N ILE A 78 5.36 -17.18 -13.95
CA ILE A 78 5.24 -15.73 -14.11
C ILE A 78 5.34 -15.37 -15.58
N GLN A 79 6.28 -15.99 -16.31
CA GLN A 79 6.39 -15.78 -17.75
C GLN A 79 5.06 -16.06 -18.45
N LYS A 80 4.44 -17.20 -18.15
CA LYS A 80 3.13 -17.59 -18.71
C LYS A 80 2.01 -16.64 -18.29
N GLY A 81 1.93 -16.27 -17.02
CA GLY A 81 0.88 -15.38 -16.54
C GLY A 81 1.00 -13.93 -17.03
N MET A 82 2.22 -13.50 -17.40
CA MET A 82 2.49 -12.17 -17.94
C MET A 82 2.56 -12.14 -19.47
N TYR A 83 2.24 -13.25 -20.13
CA TYR A 83 2.01 -13.30 -21.56
C TYR A 83 0.52 -13.07 -21.83
N ILE A 84 0.18 -11.84 -22.19
CA ILE A 84 -1.20 -11.36 -22.34
C ILE A 84 -1.34 -10.84 -23.77
N ASP A 85 -2.39 -11.26 -24.48
CA ASP A 85 -2.70 -10.82 -25.85
C ASP A 85 -1.51 -10.84 -26.82
N GLY A 86 -0.66 -11.86 -26.71
CA GLY A 86 0.47 -12.08 -27.61
C GLY A 86 1.78 -11.38 -27.23
N SER A 87 1.80 -10.61 -26.13
CA SER A 87 2.98 -9.85 -25.68
C SER A 87 3.32 -10.12 -24.21
N TYR A 88 4.60 -9.96 -23.86
CA TYR A 88 5.03 -10.04 -22.46
C TYR A 88 4.96 -8.67 -21.80
N TYR A 89 4.60 -8.64 -20.51
CA TYR A 89 4.51 -7.40 -19.73
C TYR A 89 5.34 -7.45 -18.45
N HIS A 90 5.70 -6.27 -17.94
CA HIS A 90 6.34 -6.14 -16.63
C HIS A 90 5.44 -6.74 -15.52
N PRO A 91 5.95 -7.65 -14.67
CA PRO A 91 5.22 -8.19 -13.53
C PRO A 91 5.15 -7.19 -12.36
N THR A 92 4.45 -6.08 -12.56
CA THR A 92 4.24 -5.03 -11.54
C THR A 92 3.60 -5.59 -10.26
N PHE A 93 2.72 -6.60 -10.37
CA PHE A 93 2.17 -7.30 -9.21
C PHE A 93 3.26 -7.80 -8.25
N LEU A 94 4.35 -8.35 -8.81
CA LEU A 94 5.47 -8.91 -8.06
C LEU A 94 6.29 -7.80 -7.43
N TYR A 95 6.53 -6.71 -8.18
CA TYR A 95 7.23 -5.54 -7.66
C TYR A 95 6.47 -4.94 -6.47
N GLU A 96 5.14 -4.78 -6.60
CA GLU A 96 4.29 -4.26 -5.52
C GLU A 96 4.23 -5.23 -4.34
N SER A 97 4.13 -6.54 -4.60
CA SER A 97 4.08 -7.56 -3.55
C SER A 97 5.38 -7.59 -2.73
N ILE A 98 6.53 -7.61 -3.39
CA ILE A 98 7.85 -7.59 -2.74
C ILE A 98 8.04 -6.29 -1.95
N TRP A 99 7.72 -5.14 -2.54
CA TRP A 99 7.80 -3.86 -1.84
C TRP A 99 6.94 -3.85 -0.58
N ASN A 100 5.68 -4.28 -0.68
CA ASN A 100 4.76 -4.35 0.45
C ASN A 100 5.24 -5.33 1.54
N LEU A 101 5.87 -6.45 1.17
CA LEU A 101 6.51 -7.34 2.15
C LEU A 101 7.70 -6.68 2.86
N CYS A 102 8.56 -5.98 2.12
CA CYS A 102 9.65 -5.20 2.73
C CYS A 102 9.10 -4.14 3.70
N VAL A 103 8.06 -3.41 3.30
CA VAL A 103 7.38 -2.46 4.17
C VAL A 103 6.81 -3.16 5.39
N CYS A 104 6.12 -4.30 5.24
CA CYS A 104 5.62 -5.08 6.37
C CYS A 104 6.72 -5.39 7.40
N LEU A 105 7.86 -5.91 6.95
CA LEU A 105 9.00 -6.23 7.82
C LEU A 105 9.54 -4.99 8.53
N ILE A 106 9.66 -3.86 7.82
CA ILE A 106 10.06 -2.58 8.41
C ILE A 106 9.06 -2.15 9.49
N LEU A 107 7.76 -2.23 9.23
CA LEU A 107 6.73 -1.83 10.18
C LEU A 107 6.69 -2.73 11.42
N VAL A 108 6.83 -4.05 11.26
CA VAL A 108 6.94 -5.00 12.39
C VAL A 108 8.17 -4.67 13.24
N TYR A 109 9.30 -4.35 12.60
CA TYR A 109 10.50 -3.91 13.31
C TYR A 109 10.25 -2.60 14.07
N LEU A 110 9.65 -1.60 13.43
CA LEU A 110 9.33 -0.30 14.06
C LEU A 110 8.36 -0.45 15.22
N LEU A 111 7.34 -1.31 15.09
CA LEU A 111 6.35 -1.56 16.15
C LEU A 111 7.00 -2.09 17.44
N ARG A 112 8.11 -2.83 17.33
CA ARG A 112 8.86 -3.34 18.49
C ARG A 112 9.84 -2.32 19.09
N ARG A 113 10.22 -1.29 18.34
CA ARG A 113 11.29 -0.34 18.70
C ARG A 113 10.76 1.03 19.12
N VAL A 114 9.64 1.45 18.55
CA VAL A 114 9.12 2.81 18.71
C VAL A 114 7.92 2.80 19.64
N LEU A 115 8.03 3.52 20.76
CA LEU A 115 6.97 3.65 21.76
C LEU A 115 5.99 4.80 21.48
N LYS A 116 6.14 5.48 20.33
CA LYS A 116 5.36 6.68 20.01
C LYS A 116 4.20 6.36 19.08
N ASN A 117 2.99 6.44 19.62
CA ASN A 117 1.74 6.25 18.87
C ASN A 117 1.69 7.13 17.62
N GLY A 118 1.27 6.54 16.52
CA GLY A 118 1.18 7.13 15.19
C GLY A 118 2.44 6.96 14.34
N THR A 119 3.57 6.49 14.89
CA THR A 119 4.81 6.41 14.11
C THR A 119 4.73 5.31 13.04
N VAL A 120 4.18 4.15 13.38
CA VAL A 120 4.17 2.99 12.48
C VAL A 120 3.17 3.21 11.35
N ILE A 121 1.96 3.73 11.63
CA ILE A 121 0.96 4.03 10.61
C ILE A 121 1.44 5.16 9.69
N LEU A 122 2.14 6.18 10.19
CA LEU A 122 2.71 7.23 9.34
C LEU A 122 3.87 6.68 8.48
N ALA A 123 4.72 5.82 9.03
CA ALA A 123 5.76 5.14 8.25
C ALA A 123 5.12 4.27 7.14
N TYR A 124 4.02 3.57 7.43
CA TYR A 124 3.25 2.85 6.43
C TYR A 124 2.78 3.77 5.30
N VAL A 125 2.13 4.90 5.63
CA VAL A 125 1.65 5.86 4.62
C VAL A 125 2.80 6.34 3.73
N GLY A 126 3.95 6.69 4.32
CA GLY A 126 5.10 7.18 3.57
C GLY A 126 5.75 6.11 2.69
N LEU A 127 6.05 4.94 3.25
CA LEU A 127 6.72 3.84 2.55
C LEU A 127 5.84 3.20 1.46
N TYR A 128 4.54 3.03 1.73
CA TYR A 128 3.60 2.55 0.72
C TYR A 128 3.49 3.55 -0.43
N SER A 129 3.35 4.84 -0.11
CA SER A 129 3.31 5.92 -1.12
C SER A 129 4.58 5.97 -1.97
N LEU A 130 5.75 5.76 -1.37
CA LEU A 130 7.02 5.72 -2.11
C LEU A 130 7.02 4.60 -3.15
N GLY A 131 6.68 3.37 -2.76
CA GLY A 131 6.60 2.24 -3.70
C GLY A 131 5.53 2.46 -4.76
N ARG A 132 4.36 2.97 -4.36
CA ARG A 132 3.26 3.25 -5.27
C ARG A 132 3.66 4.28 -6.31
N PHE A 133 4.40 5.34 -5.95
CA PHE A 133 4.85 6.36 -6.89
C PHE A 133 5.69 5.79 -8.04
N PHE A 134 6.67 4.93 -7.73
CA PHE A 134 7.53 4.32 -8.75
C PHE A 134 6.82 3.27 -9.58
N ILE A 135 6.10 2.36 -8.94
CA ILE A 135 5.46 1.23 -9.64
C ILE A 135 4.29 1.72 -10.48
N GLU A 136 3.56 2.74 -10.01
CA GLU A 136 2.54 3.39 -10.82
C GLU A 136 3.14 3.92 -12.12
N GLY A 137 4.37 4.41 -12.14
CA GLY A 137 5.04 4.89 -13.36
C GLY A 137 5.27 3.80 -14.42
N LEU A 138 5.31 2.53 -14.02
CA LEU A 138 5.49 1.38 -14.93
C LEU A 138 4.17 0.89 -15.53
N ARG A 139 3.02 1.26 -14.94
CA ARG A 139 1.70 0.81 -15.39
C ARG A 139 1.27 1.46 -16.71
N THR A 140 0.37 0.81 -17.42
CA THR A 140 -0.22 1.34 -18.65
C THR A 140 -1.70 1.69 -18.49
N ASP A 141 -2.34 1.20 -17.44
CA ASP A 141 -3.78 1.26 -17.15
C ASP A 141 -4.12 2.24 -16.00
N SER A 142 -3.29 3.26 -15.81
CA SER A 142 -3.41 4.22 -14.72
C SER A 142 -4.62 5.14 -14.88
N LEU A 143 -5.30 5.45 -13.75
CA LEU A 143 -6.30 6.51 -13.71
C LEU A 143 -5.62 7.88 -13.90
N MET A 144 -5.94 8.55 -15.00
CA MET A 144 -5.36 9.83 -15.38
C MET A 144 -6.26 11.00 -14.96
N PHE A 145 -5.64 12.07 -14.45
CA PHE A 145 -6.28 13.35 -14.16
C PHE A 145 -5.42 14.47 -14.76
N TYR A 146 -5.95 15.18 -15.76
CA TYR A 146 -5.22 16.21 -16.51
C TYR A 146 -3.81 15.77 -16.98
N GLY A 147 -3.69 14.52 -17.46
CA GLY A 147 -2.42 13.98 -17.97
C GLY A 147 -1.45 13.47 -16.88
N ILE A 148 -1.84 13.54 -15.60
CA ILE A 148 -1.05 13.02 -14.48
C ILE A 148 -1.72 11.77 -13.91
N ARG A 149 -0.93 10.77 -13.55
CA ARG A 149 -1.44 9.55 -12.90
C ARG A 149 -1.90 9.90 -11.48
N MET A 150 -3.18 9.69 -11.18
CA MET A 150 -3.78 10.05 -9.88
C MET A 150 -3.06 9.39 -8.71
N ALA A 151 -2.63 8.15 -8.86
CA ALA A 151 -1.90 7.45 -7.82
C ALA A 151 -0.53 8.08 -7.51
N GLN A 152 0.13 8.74 -8.47
CA GLN A 152 1.37 9.49 -8.20
C GLN A 152 1.09 10.76 -7.39
N LEU A 153 0.03 11.50 -7.72
CA LEU A 153 -0.38 12.69 -6.95
C LEU A 153 -0.74 12.33 -5.51
N VAL A 154 -1.55 11.28 -5.32
CA VAL A 154 -1.91 10.77 -4.00
C VAL A 154 -0.67 10.30 -3.23
N SER A 155 0.28 9.66 -3.92
CA SER A 155 1.55 9.23 -3.30
C SER A 155 2.41 10.40 -2.83
N ILE A 156 2.52 11.47 -3.63
CA ILE A 156 3.25 12.68 -3.22
C ILE A 156 2.60 13.28 -1.96
N GLY A 157 1.27 13.43 -1.97
CA GLY A 157 0.53 13.92 -0.80
C GLY A 157 0.74 13.04 0.43
N GLY A 158 0.72 11.72 0.27
CA GLY A 158 0.96 10.74 1.33
C GLY A 158 2.37 10.83 1.91
N MET A 159 3.40 10.96 1.07
CA MET A 159 4.78 11.13 1.52
C MET A 159 4.97 12.43 2.31
N VAL A 160 4.48 13.55 1.79
CA VAL A 160 4.54 14.86 2.46
C VAL A 160 3.80 14.81 3.81
N PHE A 161 2.59 14.24 3.82
CA PHE A 161 1.80 14.06 5.03
C PHE A 161 2.55 13.22 6.09
N SER A 162 3.11 12.08 5.68
CA SER A 162 3.88 11.21 6.57
C SER A 162 5.07 11.94 7.21
N ILE A 163 5.87 12.64 6.40
CA ILE A 163 7.06 13.37 6.86
C ILE A 163 6.66 14.47 7.85
N ILE A 164 5.69 15.31 7.50
CA ILE A 164 5.26 16.44 8.36
C ILE A 164 4.78 15.92 9.71
N PHE A 165 3.90 14.93 9.73
CA PHE A 165 3.33 14.44 10.99
C PHE A 165 4.34 13.67 11.85
N LEU A 166 5.28 12.94 11.23
CA LEU A 166 6.40 12.35 11.96
C LEU A 166 7.26 13.44 12.62
N LEU A 167 7.62 14.50 11.90
CA LEU A 167 8.38 15.62 12.47
C LEU A 167 7.62 16.28 13.63
N LEU A 168 6.31 16.47 13.52
CA LEU A 168 5.48 17.03 14.59
C LEU A 168 5.43 16.15 15.84
N ILE A 169 5.30 14.82 15.69
CA ILE A 169 5.33 13.87 16.80
C ILE A 169 6.66 13.96 17.54
N TYR A 170 7.78 13.97 16.80
CA TYR A 170 9.10 13.97 17.42
C TYR A 170 9.49 15.33 17.99
N ARG A 171 9.04 16.45 17.40
CA ARG A 171 9.22 17.80 17.96
C ARG A 171 8.46 17.99 19.27
N LYS A 172 7.20 17.56 19.35
CA LYS A 172 6.40 17.66 20.59
C LYS A 172 7.04 16.87 21.74
N CYS A 173 7.60 15.70 21.46
CA CYS A 173 8.34 14.93 22.46
C CYS A 173 9.60 15.63 22.95
N TYR A 174 10.36 16.26 22.05
CA TYR A 174 11.57 16.99 22.43
C TYR A 174 11.24 18.14 23.38
N LEU A 175 10.22 18.94 23.06
CA LEU A 175 9.77 20.06 23.89
C LEU A 175 9.23 19.62 25.26
N LYS A 176 8.49 18.49 25.33
CA LYS A 176 8.05 17.90 26.62
C LYS A 176 9.18 17.38 27.51
N LYS A 177 10.39 17.16 26.97
CA LYS A 177 11.54 16.72 27.75
C LYS A 177 12.35 17.91 28.31
N LEU A 178 12.10 19.12 27.81
CA LEU A 178 12.78 20.37 28.18
C LEU A 178 12.02 21.20 29.21
N ILE A 179 10.72 20.91 29.41
CA ILE A 179 9.83 21.53 30.41
C ILE A 179 9.63 20.51 31.53
#